data_AF-A0A803LG78-F1
#
_entry.id   AF-A0A803LG78-F1
#
_cell.length_a   1.000
_cell.length_b   1.000
_cell.length_c   1.000
_cell.angle_alpha   90.00
_cell.angle_beta   90.00
_cell.angle_gamma   90.00
#
_symmetry.space_group_name_H-M   'P 1'
#
loop_
_entity.id
_entity.type
_entity.pdbx_description
1 polymer ?
#
loop_
_entity_poly.entity_id
_entity_poly.type
_entity_poly.pdbx_seq_one_letter_code
_entity_poly.pdbx_strand_id
1 'polypeptide(L)'
;MPKKMGVNSKAEDAKARKAAAEAEKKAQEAKQKEDQYWREAEGSKSRSAKKREEEEQKRAEAAAKKAEARRLAEQEEQEIEKNREGDLIEAHTVEEALAQISVADTLPAFEEAELPRLKADKPGLTHTQYKEMIWKLWKKSPDNPLNR
;
A
#
# COMPACT_ATOMS: atom_id res chain seq x y z
N MET A 1 -30.54 40.69 54.93
CA MET A 1 -29.83 39.54 54.32
C MET A 1 -28.99 40.05 53.14
N PRO A 2 -27.65 39.90 53.12
CA PRO A 2 -26.83 40.37 52.01
C PRO A 2 -26.80 39.32 50.89
N LYS A 3 -27.07 39.75 49.65
CA LYS A 3 -26.95 38.93 48.44
C LYS A 3 -25.47 38.67 48.14
N LYS A 4 -25.09 37.40 47.94
CA LYS A 4 -23.74 36.96 47.53
C LYS A 4 -23.40 37.56 46.15
N MET A 5 -22.65 38.65 46.12
CA MET A 5 -22.05 39.24 44.92
C MET A 5 -20.74 38.52 44.58
N GLY A 6 -20.80 37.21 44.39
CA GLY A 6 -19.67 36.42 43.90
C GLY A 6 -19.87 36.16 42.41
N VAL A 7 -18.98 36.67 41.57
CA VAL A 7 -19.03 36.48 40.12
C VAL A 7 -19.08 34.97 39.80
N ASN A 8 -19.99 34.53 38.93
CA ASN A 8 -20.21 33.11 38.62
C ASN A 8 -18.94 32.52 37.96
N SER A 9 -18.35 31.48 38.55
CA SER A 9 -17.11 30.81 38.08
C SER A 9 -17.13 30.48 36.59
N LYS A 10 -18.28 30.07 36.05
CA LYS A 10 -18.43 29.74 34.62
C LYS A 10 -18.27 30.96 33.70
N ALA A 11 -18.63 32.15 34.18
CA ALA A 11 -18.46 33.40 33.44
C ALA A 11 -16.99 33.84 33.43
N GLU A 12 -16.26 33.61 34.52
CA GLU A 12 -14.82 33.89 34.60
C GLU A 12 -14.01 32.92 33.73
N ASP A 13 -14.35 31.62 33.70
CA ASP A 13 -13.73 30.64 32.78
C ASP A 13 -13.96 31.01 31.30
N ALA A 14 -15.18 31.46 30.95
CA ALA A 14 -15.49 31.88 29.59
C ALA A 14 -14.71 33.14 29.18
N LYS A 15 -14.55 34.10 30.10
CA LYS A 15 -13.71 35.29 29.88
C LYS A 15 -12.23 34.91 29.78
N ALA A 16 -11.74 34.00 30.62
CA ALA A 16 -10.35 33.54 30.58
C ALA A 16 -10.03 32.85 29.25
N ARG A 17 -10.94 32.02 28.71
CA ARG A 17 -10.78 31.41 27.39
C ARG A 17 -10.77 32.43 26.26
N LYS A 18 -11.63 33.45 26.32
CA LYS A 18 -11.63 34.55 25.34
C LYS A 18 -10.34 35.36 25.42
N ALA A 19 -9.88 35.68 26.62
CA ALA A 19 -8.62 36.40 26.83
C ALA A 19 -7.41 35.59 26.35
N ALA A 20 -7.39 34.27 26.60
CA ALA A 20 -6.33 33.39 26.10
C ALA A 20 -6.30 33.32 24.57
N ALA A 21 -7.46 33.17 23.92
CA ALA A 21 -7.56 33.16 22.47
C ALA A 21 -7.17 34.51 21.84
N GLU A 22 -7.53 35.63 22.49
CA GLU A 22 -7.11 36.97 22.05
C GLU A 22 -5.61 37.19 22.24
N ALA A 23 -5.02 36.69 23.33
CA ALA A 23 -3.59 36.73 23.55
C ALA A 23 -2.82 35.88 22.53
N GLU A 24 -3.32 34.69 22.18
CA GLU A 24 -2.73 33.82 21.15
C GLU A 24 -2.79 34.47 19.77
N LYS A 25 -3.92 35.08 19.40
CA LYS A 25 -4.05 35.85 18.15
C LYS A 25 -3.08 37.02 18.11
N LYS A 26 -2.99 37.79 19.19
CA LYS A 26 -2.06 38.93 19.27
C LYS A 26 -0.60 38.49 19.22
N ALA A 27 -0.25 37.35 19.82
CA ALA A 27 1.07 36.76 19.73
C ALA A 27 1.36 36.26 18.30
N GLN A 28 0.39 35.65 17.64
CA GLN A 28 0.51 35.21 16.26
C GLN A 28 0.66 36.39 15.30
N GLU A 29 -0.11 37.46 15.48
CA GLU A 29 0.01 38.70 14.72
C GLU A 29 1.35 39.40 14.95
N ALA A 30 1.85 39.42 16.19
CA ALA A 30 3.17 39.94 16.51
C ALA A 30 4.27 39.15 15.80
N LYS A 31 4.18 37.81 15.86
CA LYS A 31 5.10 36.92 15.14
C LYS A 31 5.01 37.10 13.63
N GLN A 32 3.81 37.20 13.07
CA GLN A 32 3.64 37.44 11.63
C GLN A 32 4.20 38.79 11.20
N LYS A 33 4.04 39.84 12.02
CA LYS A 33 4.62 41.16 11.77
C LYS A 33 6.14 41.14 11.87
N GLU A 34 6.70 40.40 12.83
CA GLU A 34 8.14 40.18 12.94
C GLU A 34 8.68 39.39 11.74
N ASP A 35 8.05 38.28 11.36
CA ASP A 35 8.42 37.48 10.19
C ASP A 35 8.27 38.28 8.87
N GLN A 36 7.30 39.19 8.79
CA GLN A 36 7.15 40.12 7.66
C GLN A 36 8.24 41.18 7.66
N TYR A 37 8.52 41.79 8.82
CA TYR A 37 9.61 42.76 8.98
C TYR A 37 10.96 42.15 8.60
N TRP A 38 11.25 40.92 9.04
CA TRP A 38 12.46 40.20 8.64
C TRP A 38 12.49 39.86 7.15
N ARG A 39 11.37 39.44 6.56
CA ARG A 39 11.29 39.18 5.11
C ARG A 39 11.48 40.44 4.26
N GLU A 40 10.93 41.57 4.70
CA GLU A 40 11.10 42.85 4.02
C GLU A 40 12.53 43.40 4.18
N ALA A 41 13.12 43.23 5.37
CA ALA A 41 14.50 43.61 5.66
C ALA A 41 15.54 42.75 4.92
N GLU A 42 15.26 41.46 4.69
CA GLU A 42 16.10 40.56 3.88
C GLU A 42 16.09 40.98 2.38
N GLY A 43 15.14 41.82 1.98
CA GLY A 43 15.04 42.35 0.63
C GLY A 43 14.70 41.28 -0.41
N SER A 44 14.60 41.69 -1.68
CA SER A 44 14.45 40.73 -2.77
C SER A 44 15.69 39.84 -2.81
N LYS A 45 15.53 38.52 -2.53
CA LYS A 45 16.56 37.50 -2.76
C LYS A 45 17.33 37.84 -4.02
N SER A 46 18.65 38.02 -3.92
CA SER A 46 19.48 38.43 -5.06
C SER A 46 19.20 37.50 -6.26
N ARG A 47 19.34 38.01 -7.49
CA ARG A 47 19.17 37.17 -8.70
C ARG A 47 19.98 35.87 -8.63
N SER A 48 21.13 35.89 -7.94
CA SER A 48 21.96 34.71 -7.69
C SER A 48 21.34 33.72 -6.70
N ALA A 49 20.76 34.20 -5.59
CA ALA A 49 20.05 33.34 -4.63
C ALA A 49 18.81 32.69 -5.26
N LYS A 50 18.02 33.46 -6.03
CA LYS A 50 16.86 32.95 -6.75
C LYS A 50 17.24 31.89 -7.79
N LYS A 51 18.36 32.10 -8.51
CA LYS A 51 18.88 31.12 -9.48
C LYS A 51 19.37 29.83 -8.80
N ARG A 52 19.99 29.90 -7.63
CA ARG A 52 20.41 28.71 -6.87
C ARG A 52 19.22 27.90 -6.36
N GLU A 53 18.22 28.57 -5.80
CA GLU A 53 17.00 27.93 -5.31
C GLU A 53 16.21 27.25 -6.44
N GLU A 54 16.10 27.89 -7.62
CA GLU A 54 15.46 27.30 -8.79
C GLU A 54 16.24 26.09 -9.36
N GLU A 55 17.58 26.15 -9.38
CA GLU A 55 18.41 25.02 -9.80
C GLU A 55 18.33 23.85 -8.81
N GLU A 56 18.29 24.14 -7.51
CA GLU A 56 18.13 23.13 -6.46
C GLU A 56 16.74 22.49 -6.49
N GLN A 57 15.68 23.29 -6.70
CA GLN A 57 14.33 22.78 -6.92
C GLN A 57 14.28 21.90 -8.18
N LYS A 58 14.82 22.36 -9.30
CA LYS A 58 14.87 21.56 -10.54
C LYS A 58 15.67 20.26 -10.38
N ARG A 59 16.75 20.28 -9.59
CA ARG A 59 17.54 19.08 -9.29
C ARG A 59 16.80 18.12 -8.36
N ALA A 60 16.11 18.65 -7.35
CA ALA A 60 15.27 17.87 -6.44
C ALA A 60 14.09 17.23 -7.19
N GLU A 61 13.41 17.97 -8.06
CA GLU A 61 12.33 17.46 -8.90
C GLU A 61 12.83 16.40 -9.88
N ALA A 62 13.99 16.61 -10.52
CA ALA A 62 14.59 15.61 -11.39
C ALA A 62 15.00 14.33 -10.64
N ALA A 63 15.53 14.48 -9.42
CA ALA A 63 15.86 13.35 -8.56
C ALA A 63 14.60 12.59 -8.10
N ALA A 64 13.54 13.31 -7.72
CA ALA A 64 12.25 12.73 -7.35
C ALA A 64 11.62 11.99 -8.53
N LYS A 65 11.57 12.61 -9.72
CA LYS A 65 11.05 11.96 -10.93
C LYS A 65 11.86 10.73 -11.33
N LYS A 66 13.19 10.78 -11.17
CA LYS A 66 14.05 9.61 -11.42
C LYS A 66 13.83 8.50 -10.38
N ALA A 67 13.62 8.85 -9.12
CA ALA A 67 13.32 7.88 -8.07
C ALA A 67 11.97 7.21 -8.30
N GLU A 68 10.94 7.97 -8.69
CA GLU A 68 9.63 7.42 -9.04
C GLU A 68 9.69 6.52 -10.27
N ALA A 69 10.39 6.94 -11.33
CA ALA A 69 10.59 6.11 -12.51
C ALA A 69 11.33 4.80 -12.19
N ARG A 70 12.35 4.86 -11.31
CA ARG A 70 13.07 3.66 -10.86
C ARG A 70 12.18 2.74 -10.04
N ARG A 71 11.35 3.28 -9.15
CA ARG A 71 10.40 2.50 -8.35
C ARG A 71 9.38 1.80 -9.24
N LEU A 72 8.87 2.47 -10.27
CA LEU A 72 7.94 1.87 -11.21
C LEU A 72 8.62 0.74 -12.00
N ALA A 73 9.83 0.97 -12.52
CA ALA A 73 10.59 -0.07 -13.22
C ALA A 73 10.87 -1.29 -12.34
N GLU A 74 11.24 -1.09 -11.07
CA GLU A 74 11.47 -2.18 -10.12
C GLU A 74 10.18 -2.97 -9.83
N GLN A 75 9.02 -2.30 -9.80
CA GLN A 75 7.73 -2.98 -9.68
C GLN A 75 7.41 -3.83 -10.92
N GLU A 76 7.68 -3.31 -12.12
CA GLU A 76 7.52 -4.07 -13.36
C GLU A 76 8.46 -5.27 -13.42
N GLU A 77 9.72 -5.12 -13.02
CA GLU A 77 10.68 -6.23 -12.93
C GLU A 77 10.24 -7.30 -11.92
N GLN A 78 9.75 -6.90 -10.75
CA GLN A 78 9.21 -7.83 -9.76
C GLN A 78 7.98 -8.59 -10.27
N GLU A 79 7.08 -7.93 -10.99
CA GLU A 79 5.93 -8.62 -11.59
C GLU A 79 6.38 -9.59 -12.68
N ILE A 80 7.34 -9.22 -13.52
CA ILE A 80 7.92 -10.15 -14.51
C ILE A 80 8.60 -11.33 -13.81
N GLU A 81 9.34 -11.09 -12.73
CA GLU A 81 10.01 -12.14 -11.95
C GLU A 81 8.99 -13.10 -11.33
N LYS A 82 7.93 -12.60 -10.69
CA LYS A 82 6.85 -13.46 -10.16
C LYS A 82 6.16 -14.29 -11.23
N ASN A 83 5.88 -13.69 -12.39
CA ASN A 83 5.28 -14.42 -13.51
C ASN A 83 6.25 -15.49 -14.04
N ARG A 84 7.56 -15.20 -14.10
CA ARG A 84 8.59 -16.18 -14.46
C ARG A 84 8.66 -17.32 -13.44
N GLU A 85 8.76 -17.01 -12.14
CA GLU A 85 8.80 -18.03 -11.08
C GLU A 85 7.56 -18.92 -11.07
N GLY A 86 6.38 -18.38 -11.43
CA GLY A 86 5.13 -19.14 -11.54
C GLY A 86 5.08 -20.10 -12.75
N ASP A 87 5.74 -19.74 -13.86
CA ASP A 87 5.70 -20.50 -15.13
C ASP A 87 6.92 -21.41 -15.35
N LEU A 88 7.93 -21.38 -14.47
CA LEU A 88 9.08 -22.27 -14.55
C LEU A 88 8.69 -23.71 -14.16
N ILE A 89 8.60 -24.59 -15.16
CA ILE A 89 8.45 -26.04 -14.97
C ILE A 89 9.85 -26.67 -14.90
N GLU A 90 10.19 -27.24 -13.74
CA GLU A 90 11.43 -28.02 -13.54
C GLU A 90 11.32 -29.39 -14.25
N ALA A 91 11.55 -29.41 -15.56
CA ALA A 91 11.61 -30.63 -16.35
C ALA A 91 13.00 -30.79 -16.98
N HIS A 92 13.58 -31.98 -16.89
CA HIS A 92 14.91 -32.28 -17.42
C HIS A 92 14.89 -32.75 -18.88
N THR A 93 13.71 -33.06 -19.42
CA THR A 93 13.50 -33.44 -20.82
C THR A 93 12.27 -32.77 -21.43
N VAL A 94 12.22 -32.66 -22.76
CA VAL A 94 11.08 -32.06 -23.49
C VAL A 94 9.79 -32.86 -23.27
N GLU A 95 9.88 -34.18 -23.19
CA GLU A 95 8.74 -35.06 -22.93
C GLU A 95 8.19 -34.88 -21.51
N GLU A 96 9.07 -34.74 -20.51
CA GLU A 96 8.70 -34.44 -19.13
C GLU A 96 8.04 -33.06 -19.00
N ALA A 97 8.56 -32.06 -19.72
CA ALA A 97 7.96 -30.72 -19.76
C ALA A 97 6.53 -30.75 -20.33
N LEU A 98 6.34 -31.44 -21.46
CA LEU A 98 5.03 -31.60 -22.09
C LEU A 98 4.05 -32.38 -21.21
N ALA A 99 4.52 -33.42 -20.53
CA ALA A 99 3.70 -34.19 -19.59
C ALA A 99 3.26 -33.32 -18.41
N GLN A 100 4.15 -32.49 -17.86
CA GLN A 100 3.84 -31.66 -16.70
C GLN A 100 2.94 -30.46 -17.05
N ILE A 101 3.10 -29.87 -18.23
CA ILE A 101 2.13 -28.90 -18.79
C ILE A 101 0.75 -29.58 -18.95
N SER A 102 0.72 -30.79 -19.50
CA SER A 102 -0.53 -31.54 -19.66
C SER A 102 -1.20 -31.88 -18.33
N VAL A 103 -0.44 -32.21 -17.28
CA VAL A 103 -0.99 -32.37 -15.92
C VAL A 103 -1.56 -31.04 -15.40
N ALA A 104 -0.85 -29.93 -15.60
CA ALA A 104 -1.28 -28.61 -15.15
C ALA A 104 -2.59 -28.15 -15.83
N ASP A 105 -2.80 -28.50 -17.11
CA ASP A 105 -4.03 -28.21 -17.84
C ASP A 105 -5.22 -29.13 -17.44
N THR A 106 -4.93 -30.39 -17.07
CA THR A 106 -5.97 -31.41 -16.82
C THR A 106 -6.41 -31.51 -15.36
N LEU A 107 -5.54 -31.19 -14.41
CA LEU A 107 -5.85 -31.18 -12.98
C LEU A 107 -7.00 -30.22 -12.62
N PRO A 108 -7.07 -28.97 -13.12
CA PRO A 108 -8.16 -28.05 -12.81
C PRO A 108 -9.52 -28.57 -13.30
N ALA A 109 -9.56 -29.18 -14.49
CA ALA A 109 -10.78 -29.78 -15.04
C ALA A 109 -11.27 -30.96 -14.18
N PHE A 110 -10.34 -31.78 -13.65
CA PHE A 110 -10.68 -32.86 -12.73
C PHE A 110 -11.10 -32.35 -11.35
N GLU A 111 -10.44 -31.32 -10.82
CA GLU A 111 -10.82 -30.67 -9.57
C GLU A 111 -12.23 -30.09 -9.65
N GLU A 112 -12.58 -29.39 -10.74
CA GLU A 112 -13.92 -28.83 -10.94
C GLU A 112 -15.01 -29.90 -11.03
N ALA A 113 -14.73 -31.04 -11.67
CA ALA A 113 -15.68 -32.14 -11.77
C ALA A 113 -15.87 -32.91 -10.45
N GLU A 114 -14.79 -33.12 -9.70
CA GLU A 114 -14.80 -33.97 -8.49
C GLU A 114 -15.12 -33.19 -7.21
N LEU A 115 -14.80 -31.89 -7.13
CA LEU A 115 -15.02 -31.07 -5.93
C LEU A 115 -16.51 -30.98 -5.53
N PRO A 116 -17.49 -30.81 -6.44
CA PRO A 116 -18.91 -30.86 -6.10
C PRO A 116 -19.34 -32.25 -5.62
N ARG A 117 -18.80 -33.33 -6.21
CA ARG A 117 -19.13 -34.72 -5.84
C ARG A 117 -18.62 -35.05 -4.44
N LEU A 118 -17.37 -34.68 -4.15
CA LEU A 118 -16.77 -34.86 -2.82
C LEU A 118 -17.47 -34.04 -1.73
N LYS A 119 -17.92 -32.82 -2.04
CA LYS A 119 -18.72 -32.01 -1.11
C LYS A 119 -20.10 -32.61 -0.84
N ALA A 120 -20.70 -33.28 -1.82
CA ALA A 120 -21.97 -33.98 -1.67
C ALA A 120 -21.82 -35.30 -0.88
N ASP A 121 -20.76 -36.06 -1.15
CA ASP A 121 -20.49 -37.35 -0.48
C ASP A 121 -20.00 -37.19 0.96
N LYS A 122 -19.19 -36.16 1.22
CA LYS A 122 -18.58 -35.92 2.54
C LYS A 122 -18.70 -34.45 2.94
N PRO A 123 -19.92 -33.94 3.20
CA PRO A 123 -20.10 -32.58 3.68
C PRO A 123 -19.40 -32.40 5.04
N GLY A 124 -18.68 -31.29 5.22
CA GLY A 124 -18.01 -30.95 6.48
C GLY A 124 -16.48 -31.05 6.47
N LEU A 125 -15.86 -31.52 5.38
CA LEU A 125 -14.41 -31.44 5.21
C LEU A 125 -13.96 -30.00 4.88
N THR A 126 -12.75 -29.65 5.28
CA THR A 126 -12.14 -28.37 4.90
C THR A 126 -11.72 -28.38 3.42
N HIS A 127 -11.62 -27.21 2.81
CA HIS A 127 -11.24 -27.08 1.40
C HIS A 127 -9.89 -27.76 1.09
N THR A 128 -8.92 -27.60 1.99
CA THR A 128 -7.60 -28.25 1.89
C THR A 128 -7.71 -29.78 1.91
N GLN A 129 -8.57 -30.35 2.75
CA GLN A 129 -8.75 -31.80 2.82
C GLN A 129 -9.41 -32.37 1.55
N TYR A 130 -10.38 -31.66 0.95
CA TYR A 130 -10.91 -32.06 -0.35
C TYR A 130 -9.82 -32.03 -1.43
N LYS A 131 -8.97 -31.01 -1.45
CA LYS A 131 -7.83 -30.93 -2.38
C LYS A 131 -6.87 -32.10 -2.23
N GLU A 132 -6.53 -32.50 -1.00
CA GLU A 132 -5.70 -33.69 -0.77
C GLU A 132 -6.36 -34.98 -1.27
N MET A 133 -7.69 -35.11 -1.08
CA MET A 133 -8.44 -36.26 -1.60
C MET A 133 -8.51 -36.27 -3.13
N ILE A 134 -8.79 -35.13 -3.76
CA ILE A 134 -8.80 -34.95 -5.21
C ILE A 134 -7.42 -35.27 -5.77
N TRP A 135 -6.33 -34.78 -5.15
CA TRP A 135 -4.97 -35.09 -5.56
C TRP A 135 -4.65 -36.59 -5.46
N LYS A 136 -5.17 -37.28 -4.45
CA LYS A 136 -5.01 -38.73 -4.28
C LYS A 136 -5.80 -39.53 -5.31
N LEU A 137 -6.99 -39.06 -5.69
CA LEU A 137 -7.80 -39.64 -6.76
C LEU A 137 -7.15 -39.38 -8.13
N TRP A 138 -6.67 -38.16 -8.37
CA TRP A 138 -5.95 -37.74 -9.57
C TRP A 138 -4.73 -38.62 -9.84
N LYS A 139 -3.88 -38.83 -8.83
CA LYS A 139 -2.71 -39.73 -8.94
C LYS A 139 -3.05 -41.17 -9.32
N LYS A 140 -4.30 -41.62 -9.16
CA LYS A 140 -4.77 -42.95 -9.57
C LYS A 140 -5.69 -42.92 -10.78
N SER A 141 -6.07 -41.74 -11.24
CA SER A 141 -7.02 -41.57 -12.33
C SER A 141 -6.36 -41.96 -13.67
N PRO A 142 -7.09 -42.60 -14.59
CA PRO A 142 -6.65 -42.81 -15.97
C PRO A 142 -6.51 -41.48 -16.75
N ASP A 143 -7.10 -40.40 -16.24
CA ASP A 143 -7.01 -39.06 -16.83
C ASP A 143 -5.68 -38.36 -16.54
N ASN A 144 -4.87 -38.86 -15.60
CA ASN A 144 -3.54 -38.32 -15.34
C ASN A 144 -2.57 -38.81 -16.43
N PRO A 145 -2.00 -37.92 -17.26
CA PRO A 145 -1.09 -38.31 -18.33
C PRO A 145 0.19 -39.00 -17.84
N LEU A 146 0.55 -38.87 -16.55
CA LEU A 146 1.67 -39.58 -15.93
C LEU A 146 1.39 -41.07 -15.65
N ASN A 147 0.12 -41.51 -15.75
CA ASN A 147 -0.30 -42.89 -15.47
C ASN A 147 -0.52 -43.73 -16.75
N ARG A 148 -0.19 -43.19 -17.92
CA ARG A 148 -0.37 -43.86 -19.22
C ARG A 148 0.81 -44.73 -19.60
#